data_AF-A0A2V8YLS1-F1
#
_entry.id   AF-A0A2V8YLS1-F1
#
_cell.length_a   1.000
_cell.length_b   1.000
_cell.length_c   1.000
_cell.angle_alpha   90.00
_cell.angle_beta   90.00
_cell.angle_gamma   90.00
#
_symmetry.space_group_name_H-M   'P 1'
#
loop_
_entity.id
_entity.type
_entity.pdbx_description
1 polymer ?
#
loop_
_entity_poly.entity_id
_entity_poly.type
_entity_poly.pdbx_seq_one_letter_code
_entity_poly.pdbx_strand_id
1 'polypeptide(L)'
;MTAGSIRVLKPNVSQEDALRAFSAVGFSALYWRIRSGPLRRIADVYVQYFLFRVKCEDVPPRLFAIDAVEGSLDLFEFPRIPDEREFLATGDRNRLKATLSADQAAGFLREKVLRVIFQQGFFKVRNTHLEISLVPFELHLPYWLGFYGRKEMVRCRVLDAVRRRMEGAKASAFFEQWLAA
;
A
#
# COMPACT_ATOMS: atom_id res chain seq x y z
N MET A 1 7.93 11.16 -27.70
CA MET A 1 7.63 9.96 -26.90
C MET A 1 6.79 10.41 -25.70
N THR A 2 5.47 10.26 -25.77
CA THR A 2 4.54 10.66 -24.72
C THR A 2 4.77 9.77 -23.50
N ALA A 3 5.42 10.31 -22.47
CA ALA A 3 5.59 9.65 -21.19
C ALA A 3 4.19 9.26 -20.66
N GLY A 4 3.94 7.96 -20.51
CA GLY A 4 2.64 7.46 -20.06
C GLY A 4 2.30 8.02 -18.69
N SER A 5 1.23 8.82 -18.61
CA SER A 5 0.71 9.31 -17.34
C SER A 5 0.04 8.16 -16.59
N ILE A 6 0.43 7.94 -15.34
CA ILE A 6 -0.20 6.93 -14.48
C ILE A 6 -1.28 7.60 -13.63
N ARG A 7 -2.38 6.87 -13.37
CA ARG A 7 -3.46 7.32 -12.48
C ARG A 7 -3.11 6.97 -11.04
N VAL A 8 -2.79 7.99 -10.25
CA VAL A 8 -2.40 7.86 -8.85
C VAL A 8 -3.50 8.43 -7.96
N LEU A 9 -3.90 7.68 -6.92
CA LEU A 9 -4.85 8.19 -5.95
C LEU A 9 -4.27 9.42 -5.24
N LYS A 10 -5.06 10.48 -5.08
CA LYS A 10 -4.59 11.74 -4.50
C LYS A 10 -3.93 11.51 -3.13
N PRO A 11 -2.64 11.85 -2.96
CA PRO A 11 -1.99 11.74 -1.67
C PRO A 11 -2.59 12.75 -0.69
N ASN A 12 -2.84 12.30 0.53
CA ASN A 12 -3.22 13.14 1.66
C ASN A 12 -2.01 13.68 2.42
N VAL A 13 -0.79 13.30 2.03
CA VAL A 13 0.49 13.68 2.67
C VAL A 13 1.38 14.36 1.64
N SER A 14 1.73 15.62 1.89
CA SER A 14 2.73 16.35 1.10
C SER A 14 4.16 15.87 1.42
N GLN A 15 5.15 16.26 0.61
CA GLN A 15 6.55 15.96 0.89
C GLN A 15 6.99 16.53 2.25
N GLU A 16 6.54 17.73 2.61
CA GLU A 16 6.84 18.36 3.90
C GLU A 16 6.21 17.60 5.06
N ASP A 17 4.97 17.13 4.89
CA ASP A 17 4.29 16.28 5.89
C ASP A 17 5.01 14.95 6.06
N ALA A 18 5.47 14.34 4.97
CA ALA A 18 6.26 13.11 5.02
C ALA A 18 7.59 13.34 5.76
N LEU A 19 8.30 14.42 5.44
CA LEU A 19 9.55 14.79 6.12
C LEU A 19 9.32 15.01 7.60
N ARG A 20 8.22 15.68 7.98
CA ARG A 20 7.82 15.85 9.37
C ARG A 20 7.49 14.51 10.03
N ALA A 21 6.74 13.62 9.38
CA ALA A 21 6.42 12.30 9.91
C ALA A 21 7.66 11.41 10.13
N PHE A 22 8.63 11.46 9.20
CA PHE A 22 9.90 10.74 9.32
C PHE A 22 10.87 11.34 10.34
N SER A 23 10.79 12.66 10.53
CA SER A 23 11.64 13.42 11.46
C SER A 23 11.02 13.62 12.83
N ALA A 24 9.74 13.28 13.00
CA ALA A 24 8.96 13.51 14.21
C ALA A 24 9.67 12.98 15.44
N VAL A 25 9.66 13.79 16.51
CA VAL A 25 10.31 13.47 17.77
C VAL A 25 9.33 12.63 18.60
N GLY A 26 9.60 11.34 18.70
CA GLY A 26 8.84 10.41 19.53
C GLY A 26 9.70 9.21 19.89
N PHE A 27 9.36 8.48 20.95
CA PHE A 27 10.17 7.36 21.45
C PHE A 27 10.46 6.30 20.38
N SER A 28 9.50 6.01 19.51
CA SER A 28 9.68 5.09 18.37
C SER A 28 10.61 5.64 17.29
N ALA A 29 10.55 6.95 17.01
CA ALA A 29 11.41 7.62 16.04
C ALA A 29 12.84 7.81 16.56
N LEU A 30 13.01 8.05 17.87
CA LEU A 30 14.31 8.10 18.53
C LEU A 30 14.98 6.72 18.52
N TYR A 31 14.23 5.66 18.87
CA TYR A 31 14.70 4.28 18.74
C TYR A 31 15.14 3.96 17.31
N TRP A 32 14.35 4.34 16.30
CA TRP A 32 14.71 4.15 14.89
C TRP A 32 15.95 4.92 14.47
N ARG A 33 16.10 6.17 14.93
CA ARG A 33 17.28 7.00 14.64
C ARG A 33 18.56 6.42 15.24
N ILE A 34 18.46 5.84 16.44
CA ILE A 34 19.58 5.15 17.09
C ILE A 34 19.94 3.86 16.34
N ARG A 35 18.93 3.05 15.99
CA ARG A 35 19.12 1.74 15.35
C ARG A 35 19.54 1.82 13.88
N SER A 36 19.03 2.80 13.14
CA SER A 36 19.14 2.87 11.68
C SER A 36 19.87 4.11 11.17
N GLY A 37 20.25 5.03 12.05
CA GLY A 37 20.96 6.26 11.71
C GLY A 37 20.05 7.44 11.36
N PRO A 38 20.64 8.58 10.94
CA PRO A 38 19.86 9.77 10.56
C PRO A 38 19.11 9.54 9.24
N LEU A 39 18.00 10.26 9.08
CA LEU A 39 17.30 10.38 7.79
C LEU A 39 18.25 11.06 6.79
N ARG A 40 18.43 10.45 5.63
CA ARG A 40 19.30 10.96 4.56
C ARG A 40 18.50 11.54 3.41
N ARG A 41 17.42 10.87 3.03
CA ARG A 41 16.61 11.24 1.87
C ARG A 41 15.19 10.71 2.02
N ILE A 42 14.26 11.35 1.32
CA ILE A 42 12.92 10.84 1.10
C ILE A 42 12.64 10.72 -0.40
N ALA A 43 11.77 9.79 -0.77
CA ALA A 43 11.29 9.64 -2.15
C ALA A 43 9.82 9.23 -2.17
N ASP A 44 9.11 9.64 -3.20
CA ASP A 44 7.77 9.16 -3.54
C ASP A 44 7.87 7.91 -4.42
N VAL A 45 6.97 6.96 -4.16
CA VAL A 45 6.86 5.71 -4.90
C VAL A 45 5.38 5.39 -5.13
N TYR A 46 5.07 4.85 -6.30
CA TYR A 46 3.71 4.53 -6.71
C TYR A 46 3.58 3.03 -6.93
N VAL A 47 2.77 2.38 -6.11
CA VAL A 47 2.57 0.93 -6.20
C VAL A 47 1.27 0.66 -6.93
N GLN A 48 1.30 -0.21 -7.94
CA GLN A 48 0.11 -0.66 -8.64
C GLN A 48 -0.72 -1.62 -7.78
N TYR A 49 -2.03 -1.43 -7.77
CA TYR A 49 -3.00 -2.22 -7.03
C TYR A 49 -4.09 -2.76 -7.97
N PHE A 50 -4.58 -3.95 -7.67
CA PHE A 50 -5.81 -4.48 -8.26
C PHE A 50 -6.98 -4.21 -7.33
N LEU A 51 -8.09 -3.73 -7.89
CA LEU A 51 -9.33 -3.52 -7.16
C LEU A 51 -10.28 -4.70 -7.38
N PHE A 52 -10.80 -5.24 -6.29
CA PHE A 52 -11.75 -6.35 -6.30
C PHE A 52 -13.00 -5.98 -5.53
N ARG A 53 -14.14 -6.46 -6.02
CA ARG A 53 -15.40 -6.47 -5.30
C ARG A 53 -15.56 -7.84 -4.66
N VAL A 54 -15.72 -7.83 -3.33
CA VAL A 54 -15.95 -9.03 -2.54
C VAL A 54 -17.37 -9.01 -1.99
N LYS A 55 -18.14 -10.05 -2.28
CA LYS A 55 -19.48 -10.27 -1.73
C LYS A 55 -19.45 -11.46 -0.79
N CYS A 56 -20.25 -11.36 0.26
CA CYS A 56 -20.55 -12.43 1.19
C CYS A 56 -22.07 -12.41 1.42
N GLU A 57 -22.71 -13.56 1.59
CA GLU A 57 -24.18 -13.68 1.65
C GLU A 57 -24.83 -12.77 2.70
N ASP A 58 -24.19 -12.58 3.85
CA ASP A 58 -24.73 -11.83 4.99
C ASP A 58 -24.11 -10.44 5.20
N VAL A 59 -23.25 -9.98 4.29
CA VAL A 59 -22.49 -8.72 4.45
C VAL A 59 -22.59 -7.90 3.18
N PRO A 60 -22.83 -6.57 3.27
CA PRO A 60 -22.80 -5.72 2.10
C PRO A 60 -21.47 -5.86 1.33
N PRO A 61 -21.50 -5.76 -0.01
CA PRO A 61 -20.31 -5.88 -0.83
C PRO A 61 -19.27 -4.85 -0.42
N ARG A 62 -18.02 -5.28 -0.33
CA ARG A 62 -16.88 -4.41 -0.03
C ARG A 62 -15.92 -4.37 -1.19
N LEU A 63 -15.26 -3.24 -1.35
CA LEU A 63 -14.21 -3.08 -2.34
C LEU A 63 -12.87 -3.14 -1.64
N PHE A 64 -12.05 -4.11 -2.03
CA PHE A 64 -10.70 -4.26 -1.52
C PHE A 64 -9.69 -4.10 -2.64
N ALA A 65 -8.67 -3.31 -2.40
CA ALA A 65 -7.49 -3.25 -3.24
C ALA A 65 -6.33 -3.99 -2.59
N ILE A 66 -5.63 -4.77 -3.41
CA ILE A 66 -4.43 -5.51 -3.04
C ILE A 66 -3.27 -5.08 -3.95
N ASP A 67 -2.06 -5.03 -3.42
CA ASP A 67 -0.90 -4.69 -4.23
C ASP A 67 -0.68 -5.76 -5.31
N ALA A 68 -0.45 -5.30 -6.53
CA ALA A 68 -0.29 -6.15 -7.71
C ALA A 68 1.16 -6.67 -7.86
N VAL A 69 2.05 -6.36 -6.92
CA VAL A 69 3.49 -6.66 -7.02
C VAL A 69 3.81 -7.96 -6.30
N GLU A 70 3.44 -8.08 -5.03
CA GLU A 70 3.69 -9.30 -4.23
C GLU A 70 2.45 -9.78 -3.47
N GLY A 71 1.37 -9.00 -3.43
CA GLY A 71 0.23 -9.27 -2.57
C GLY A 71 0.61 -9.22 -1.09
N SER A 72 1.67 -8.50 -0.72
CA SER A 72 2.26 -8.49 0.62
C SER A 72 1.80 -7.31 1.48
N LEU A 73 1.44 -6.18 0.89
CA LEU A 73 1.03 -4.96 1.59
C LEU A 73 -0.39 -5.07 2.19
N ASP A 74 -0.73 -4.19 3.13
CA ASP A 74 -2.04 -4.21 3.76
C ASP A 74 -3.17 -3.90 2.76
N LEU A 75 -4.32 -4.56 2.92
CA LEU A 75 -5.47 -4.33 2.05
C LEU A 75 -5.99 -2.90 2.19
N PHE A 76 -6.42 -2.34 1.06
CA PHE A 76 -7.14 -1.08 1.01
C PHE A 76 -8.64 -1.31 0.87
N GLU A 77 -9.42 -0.91 1.87
CA GLU A 77 -10.88 -0.94 1.77
C GLU A 77 -11.38 0.40 1.23
N PHE A 78 -12.23 0.34 0.20
CA PHE A 78 -12.89 1.49 -0.38
C PHE A 78 -14.41 1.40 -0.17
N PRO A 79 -15.07 2.50 0.22
CA PRO A 79 -16.54 2.51 0.36
C PRO A 79 -17.26 2.45 -1.00
N ARG A 80 -16.59 2.90 -2.07
CA ARG A 80 -17.08 2.95 -3.45
C ARG A 80 -15.89 2.92 -4.41
N ILE A 81 -16.13 2.67 -5.68
CA ILE A 81 -15.08 2.82 -6.70
C ILE A 81 -14.68 4.30 -6.73
N PRO A 82 -13.40 4.67 -6.56
CA PRO A 82 -13.00 6.07 -6.54
C PRO A 82 -13.25 6.76 -7.88
N ASP A 83 -13.67 8.03 -7.86
CA ASP A 83 -13.94 8.81 -9.07
C ASP A 83 -12.66 9.36 -9.69
N GLU A 84 -12.69 9.72 -10.98
CA GLU A 84 -11.54 10.31 -11.68
C GLU A 84 -10.97 11.58 -11.01
N ARG A 85 -11.81 12.34 -10.30
CA ARG A 85 -11.40 13.55 -9.56
C ARG A 85 -10.54 13.24 -8.33
N GLU A 86 -10.59 12.01 -7.85
CA GLU A 86 -9.77 11.52 -6.74
C GLU A 86 -8.38 11.08 -7.21
N PHE A 87 -8.10 11.14 -8.52
CA PHE A 87 -6.82 10.78 -9.11
C PHE A 87 -6.05 12.00 -9.59
N LEU A 88 -4.73 11.89 -9.50
CA LEU A 88 -3.78 12.78 -10.14
C LEU A 88 -3.07 12.01 -11.25
N ALA A 89 -2.93 12.66 -12.40
CA ALA A 89 -2.06 12.19 -13.45
C ALA A 89 -0.62 12.56 -13.10
N THR A 90 0.18 11.55 -12.77
CA THR A 90 1.62 11.72 -12.45
C THR A 90 2.46 11.04 -13.53
N GLY A 91 3.68 11.53 -13.74
CA GLY A 91 4.63 10.89 -14.66
C GLY A 91 5.04 9.49 -14.18
N ASP A 92 5.59 8.68 -15.10
CA ASP A 92 5.97 7.27 -14.89
C ASP A 92 7.24 7.06 -14.03
N ARG A 93 7.59 7.99 -13.14
CA ARG A 93 8.78 7.86 -12.28
C ARG A 93 8.42 7.09 -11.01
N ASN A 94 9.32 6.22 -10.55
CA ASN A 94 9.19 5.43 -9.31
C ASN A 94 7.89 4.61 -9.22
N ARG A 95 7.44 4.04 -10.34
CA ARG A 95 6.30 3.11 -10.36
C ARG A 95 6.75 1.66 -10.21
N LEU A 96 6.13 0.96 -9.26
CA LEU A 96 6.18 -0.50 -9.21
C LEU A 96 5.03 -1.05 -10.04
N LYS A 97 5.38 -1.78 -11.11
CA LYS A 97 4.43 -2.41 -12.00
C LYS A 97 3.93 -3.73 -11.40
N ALA A 98 2.74 -4.14 -11.80
CA ALA A 98 2.19 -5.43 -11.46
C ALA A 98 3.14 -6.55 -11.91
N THR A 99 3.52 -7.40 -10.95
CA THR A 99 4.27 -8.65 -11.19
C THR A 99 3.34 -9.85 -11.05
N LEU A 100 2.28 -9.72 -10.24
CA LEU A 100 1.24 -10.73 -10.10
C LEU A 100 0.20 -10.63 -11.22
N SER A 101 -0.30 -11.80 -11.63
CA SER A 101 -1.56 -11.89 -12.37
C SER A 101 -2.76 -11.57 -11.46
N ALA A 102 -3.88 -11.18 -12.08
CA ALA A 102 -5.12 -10.93 -11.35
C ALA A 102 -5.61 -12.16 -10.56
N ASP A 103 -5.41 -13.37 -11.10
CA ASP A 103 -5.81 -14.62 -10.45
C ASP A 103 -4.96 -14.91 -9.21
N GLN A 104 -3.64 -14.70 -9.28
CA GLN A 104 -2.75 -14.81 -8.11
C GLN A 104 -3.13 -13.79 -7.04
N ALA A 105 -3.37 -12.53 -7.43
CA ALA A 105 -3.79 -11.48 -6.52
C ALA A 105 -5.15 -11.79 -5.87
N ALA A 106 -6.10 -12.38 -6.60
CA ALA A 106 -7.38 -12.81 -6.07
C ALA A 106 -7.22 -13.93 -5.01
N GLY A 107 -6.28 -14.85 -5.22
CA GLY A 107 -5.90 -15.88 -4.24
C GLY A 107 -5.42 -15.26 -2.92
N PHE A 108 -4.42 -14.37 -2.99
CA PHE A 108 -3.92 -13.65 -1.81
C PHE A 108 -4.99 -12.78 -1.14
N LEU A 109 -5.85 -12.14 -1.94
CA LEU A 109 -6.96 -11.35 -1.42
C LEU A 109 -7.92 -12.22 -0.61
N ARG A 110 -8.28 -13.40 -1.12
CA ARG A 110 -9.19 -14.32 -0.42
C ARG A 110 -8.69 -14.65 0.97
N GLU A 111 -7.42 -15.03 1.10
CA GLU A 111 -6.80 -15.35 2.39
C GLU A 111 -6.81 -14.16 3.36
N LYS A 112 -6.47 -12.96 2.86
CA LYS A 112 -6.46 -11.75 3.67
C LYS A 112 -7.87 -11.33 4.11
N VAL A 113 -8.85 -11.38 3.21
CA VAL A 113 -10.24 -11.03 3.53
C VAL A 113 -10.82 -12.03 4.53
N LEU A 114 -10.57 -13.32 4.35
CA LEU A 114 -10.94 -14.34 5.33
C LEU A 114 -10.37 -13.99 6.70
N ARG A 115 -9.08 -13.66 6.79
CA ARG A 115 -8.45 -13.25 8.05
C ARG A 115 -9.10 -12.02 8.66
N VAL A 116 -9.45 -11.01 7.87
CA VAL A 116 -10.16 -9.80 8.34
C VAL A 116 -11.54 -10.17 8.90
N ILE A 117 -12.31 -10.99 8.18
CA ILE A 117 -13.62 -11.47 8.61
C ILE A 117 -13.51 -12.28 9.90
N PHE A 118 -12.55 -13.22 9.98
CA PHE A 118 -12.32 -14.02 11.18
C PHE A 118 -11.93 -13.17 12.40
N GLN A 119 -11.10 -12.13 12.20
CA GLN A 119 -10.73 -11.19 13.27
C GLN A 119 -11.91 -10.35 13.77
N GLN A 120 -12.92 -10.09 12.93
CA GLN A 120 -14.10 -9.30 13.28
C GLN A 120 -15.16 -10.08 14.07
N GLY A 121 -14.98 -11.40 14.26
CA GLY A 121 -15.81 -12.19 15.15
C GLY A 121 -15.93 -13.64 14.69
N PHE A 122 -15.30 -14.55 15.44
CA PHE A 122 -15.25 -16.00 15.25
C PHE A 122 -16.61 -16.72 15.09
N PHE A 123 -17.74 -16.05 15.35
CA PHE A 123 -19.02 -16.70 15.69
C PHE A 123 -20.16 -16.56 14.67
N LYS A 124 -19.98 -15.87 13.52
CA LYS A 124 -21.12 -15.60 12.61
C LYS A 124 -21.01 -16.13 11.18
N VAL A 125 -19.89 -16.71 10.75
CA VAL A 125 -19.75 -17.14 9.35
C VAL A 125 -19.88 -18.66 9.27
N ARG A 126 -21.11 -19.14 9.06
CA ARG A 126 -21.39 -20.58 8.83
C ARG A 126 -21.20 -20.99 7.37
N ASN A 127 -21.32 -20.05 6.43
CA ASN A 127 -21.07 -20.24 5.01
C ASN A 127 -20.16 -19.12 4.48
N THR A 128 -18.90 -19.45 4.16
CA THR A 128 -17.95 -18.47 3.61
C THR A 128 -17.91 -18.54 2.09
N HIS A 129 -19.09 -18.49 1.45
CA HIS A 129 -19.19 -18.30 0.01
C HIS A 129 -18.77 -16.86 -0.32
N LEU A 130 -17.46 -16.67 -0.48
CA LEU A 130 -16.87 -15.41 -0.95
C LEU A 130 -16.84 -15.41 -2.46
N GLU A 131 -17.62 -14.51 -3.05
CA GLU A 131 -17.53 -14.17 -4.46
C GLU A 131 -16.55 -13.01 -4.60
N ILE A 132 -15.44 -13.24 -5.30
CA ILE A 132 -14.40 -12.24 -5.58
C ILE A 132 -14.43 -11.96 -7.08
N SER A 133 -14.66 -10.70 -7.45
CA SER A 133 -14.70 -10.25 -8.83
C SER A 133 -13.73 -9.10 -9.05
N LEU A 134 -12.91 -9.18 -10.09
CA LEU A 134 -11.99 -8.11 -10.47
C LEU A 134 -12.80 -6.92 -11.00
N VAL A 135 -12.47 -5.73 -10.51
CA VAL A 135 -12.94 -4.48 -11.10
C VAL A 135 -11.83 -4.00 -12.02
N PRO A 136 -12.02 -3.93 -13.35
CA PRO A 136 -10.99 -3.53 -14.30
C PRO A 136 -10.71 -2.03 -14.13
N PHE A 137 -9.81 -1.72 -13.20
CA PHE A 137 -9.54 -0.37 -12.75
C PHE A 137 -8.05 -0.23 -12.42
N GLU A 138 -7.36 0.67 -13.13
CA GLU A 138 -5.94 0.93 -12.91
C GLU A 138 -5.76 1.87 -11.70
N LEU A 139 -5.29 1.31 -10.59
CA LEU A 139 -5.09 2.04 -9.33
C LEU A 139 -3.61 2.04 -8.98
N HIS A 140 -3.05 3.23 -8.77
CA HIS A 140 -1.75 3.38 -8.13
C HIS A 140 -1.89 4.10 -6.80
N LEU A 141 -1.31 3.54 -5.74
CA LEU A 141 -1.31 4.15 -4.42
C LEU A 141 0.05 4.79 -4.15
N PRO A 142 0.07 6.06 -3.70
CA PRO A 142 1.30 6.77 -3.36
C PRO A 142 1.80 6.38 -1.97
N TYR A 143 3.11 6.14 -1.90
CA TYR A 143 3.86 5.92 -0.66
C TYR A 143 5.05 6.86 -0.60
N TRP A 144 5.38 7.29 0.61
CA TRP A 144 6.63 7.98 0.89
C TRP A 144 7.62 7.00 1.51
N LEU A 145 8.85 6.98 1.01
CA LEU A 145 9.97 6.23 1.55
C LEU A 145 10.92 7.19 2.25
N GLY A 146 11.28 6.86 3.49
CA GLY A 146 12.32 7.54 4.26
C GLY A 146 13.55 6.65 4.36
N PHE A 147 14.68 7.11 3.82
CA PHE A 147 15.94 6.38 3.83
C PHE A 147 16.80 6.80 5.02
N TYR A 148 17.09 5.84 5.89
CA TYR A 148 17.93 6.02 7.07
C TYR A 148 19.22 5.23 6.87
N GLY A 149 20.36 5.80 7.26
CA GLY A 149 21.59 5.03 7.16
C GLY A 149 22.83 5.68 7.75
N ARG A 150 23.78 4.80 8.10
CA ARG A 150 25.19 5.12 8.40
C ARG A 150 26.07 4.26 7.50
N LYS A 151 26.93 4.93 6.71
CA LYS A 151 27.95 4.40 5.78
C LYS A 151 27.50 3.28 4.81
N GLU A 152 27.09 2.11 5.27
CA GLU A 152 26.90 0.91 4.44
C GLU A 152 25.55 0.19 4.60
N MET A 153 24.71 0.57 5.58
CA MET A 153 23.36 0.02 5.72
C MET A 153 22.32 1.10 5.48
N VAL A 154 21.54 0.95 4.41
CA VAL A 154 20.34 1.76 4.13
C VAL A 154 19.13 0.97 4.60
N ARG A 155 18.32 1.59 5.45
CA ARG A 155 17.01 1.08 5.83
C ARG A 155 15.91 2.03 5.40
N CYS A 156 14.77 1.46 5.05
CA CYS A 156 13.60 2.18 4.62
C CYS A 156 12.53 2.20 5.71
N ARG A 157 11.94 3.36 5.95
CA ARG A 157 10.61 3.44 6.57
C ARG A 157 9.62 3.89 5.52
N VAL A 158 8.42 3.37 5.63
CA VAL A 158 7.36 3.55 4.63
C VAL A 158 6.20 4.30 5.29
N LEU A 159 5.70 5.30 4.61
CA LEU A 159 4.53 6.07 4.99
C LEU A 159 3.50 5.98 3.88
N ASP A 160 2.34 5.43 4.20
CA ASP A 160 1.17 5.43 3.34
C ASP A 160 0.66 6.88 3.20
N ALA A 161 0.76 7.41 1.98
CA ALA A 161 0.41 8.80 1.71
C ALA A 161 -1.11 9.00 1.60
N VAL A 162 -1.92 7.94 1.48
CA VAL A 162 -3.38 7.99 1.44
C VAL A 162 -3.94 7.94 2.87
N ARG A 163 -3.53 6.97 3.68
CA ARG A 163 -4.03 6.78 5.06
C ARG A 163 -3.29 7.62 6.11
N ARG A 164 -2.21 8.31 5.72
CA ARG A 164 -1.33 9.07 6.63
C ARG A 164 -0.72 8.20 7.74
N ARG A 165 -0.40 6.94 7.41
CA ARG A 165 0.01 5.93 8.39
C ARG A 165 1.40 5.39 8.11
N MET A 166 2.23 5.31 9.15
CA MET A 166 3.50 4.58 9.07
C MET A 166 3.23 3.09 8.91
N GLU A 167 3.78 2.53 7.85
CA GLU A 167 3.68 1.11 7.56
C GLU A 167 4.69 0.30 8.38
N GLY A 168 4.38 -0.99 8.55
CA GLY A 168 5.17 -1.91 9.36
C GLY A 168 6.42 -2.45 8.66
N ALA A 169 7.15 -3.32 9.38
CA ALA A 169 8.38 -3.93 8.89
C ALA A 169 8.20 -4.73 7.59
N LYS A 170 7.00 -5.29 7.35
CA LYS A 170 6.68 -6.01 6.12
C LYS A 170 6.74 -5.10 4.89
N ALA A 171 6.15 -3.91 4.97
CA ALA A 171 6.23 -2.93 3.89
C ALA A 171 7.66 -2.41 3.71
N SER A 172 8.38 -2.13 4.80
CA SER A 172 9.79 -1.76 4.73
C SER A 172 10.61 -2.80 3.98
N ALA A 173 10.46 -4.09 4.30
CA ALA A 173 11.16 -5.17 3.62
C ALA A 173 10.79 -5.27 2.13
N PHE A 174 9.51 -5.14 1.80
CA PHE A 174 9.03 -5.09 0.41
C PHE A 174 9.75 -4.01 -0.42
N PHE A 175 9.79 -2.77 0.08
CA PHE A 175 10.47 -1.69 -0.64
C PHE A 175 12.00 -1.80 -0.61
N GLU A 176 12.59 -2.32 0.47
CA GLU A 176 14.04 -2.58 0.52
C GLU A 176 14.45 -3.63 -0.51
N GLN A 177 13.69 -4.71 -0.65
CA GLN A 177 13.93 -5.74 -1.66
C GLN A 177 13.78 -5.18 -3.08
N TRP A 178 12.76 -4.36 -3.32
CA TRP A 178 12.59 -3.68 -4.61
C TRP A 178 13.75 -2.73 -4.96
N LEU A 179 14.30 -2.01 -3.97
CA LEU A 179 15.43 -1.10 -4.18
C LEU A 179 16.78 -1.82 -4.38
N ALA A 180 16.87 -3.06 -3.91
CA ALA A 180 18.06 -3.89 -4.04
C ALA A 180 18.06 -4.73 -5.33
N ALA A 181 16.91 -4.85 -6.00
CA ALA A 181 16.73 -5.54 -7.28
C ALA A 181 17.14 -4.67 -8.47
#